data_AF-A0A1A0C9D8-F1
#
_entry.id   AF-A0A1A0C9D8-F1
#
_cell.length_a   1.000
_cell.length_b   1.000
_cell.length_c   1.000
_cell.angle_alpha   90.00
_cell.angle_beta   90.00
_cell.angle_gamma   90.00
#
_symmetry.space_group_name_H-M   'P 1'
#
loop_
_entity.id
_entity.type
_entity.pdbx_description
1 polymer ?
#
loop_
_entity_poly.entity_id
_entity_poly.type
_entity_poly.pdbx_seq_one_letter_code
_entity_poly.pdbx_strand_id
1 'polypeptide(L)'
;MLSQHRKAQGFTLFQRAARMSTSLIEQSVKPRDGRIMLHVCISVPDKKSDDHEDALLFVNTEITQEQNAGWCHIWRWNGEVGQHAAHCVCCTGQGSLSAFLLARAQESVLGRCAPYQSVWVVCRKNEAERVQKRLQKEGFLNSFYKFVA
;
A
#
# COMPACT_ATOMS: atom_id res chain seq x y z
N MET A 1 0.46 -60.60 -45.93
CA MET A 1 0.22 -60.22 -44.52
C MET A 1 1.26 -59.19 -44.11
N LEU A 2 0.84 -57.98 -43.75
CA LEU A 2 1.57 -57.04 -42.89
C LEU A 2 0.56 -55.95 -42.48
N SER A 3 -0.18 -56.23 -41.41
CA SER A 3 -0.92 -55.23 -40.65
C SER A 3 0.01 -54.71 -39.58
N GLN A 4 0.26 -53.40 -39.53
CA GLN A 4 0.67 -52.75 -38.29
C GLN A 4 -0.09 -51.44 -38.14
N HIS A 5 -1.04 -51.48 -37.20
CA HIS A 5 -1.84 -50.38 -36.72
C HIS A 5 -0.97 -49.32 -36.02
N ARG A 6 -1.33 -48.05 -36.26
CA ARG A 6 -0.97 -46.86 -35.50
C ARG A 6 -1.00 -47.09 -33.98
N LYS A 7 0.01 -46.57 -33.28
CA LYS A 7 -0.16 -45.94 -31.96
C LYS A 7 0.64 -44.63 -31.93
N ALA A 8 -0.06 -43.51 -32.09
CA ALA A 8 0.46 -42.21 -31.72
C ALA A 8 0.52 -42.16 -30.18
N GLN A 9 1.73 -42.19 -29.62
CA GLN A 9 1.93 -41.99 -28.19
C GLN A 9 1.76 -40.50 -27.90
N GLY A 10 0.61 -40.14 -27.34
CA GLY A 10 0.38 -38.83 -26.75
C GLY A 10 1.26 -38.68 -25.52
N PHE A 11 2.32 -37.88 -25.64
CA PHE A 11 3.03 -37.37 -24.48
C PHE A 11 2.45 -36.01 -24.12
N THR A 12 1.71 -36.01 -23.03
CA THR A 12 1.19 -34.85 -22.32
C THR A 12 2.26 -33.77 -22.11
N LEU A 13 1.97 -32.55 -22.55
CA LEU A 13 2.67 -31.33 -22.19
C LEU A 13 2.39 -30.99 -20.72
N PHE A 14 2.97 -31.75 -19.79
CA PHE A 14 3.04 -31.30 -18.40
C PHE A 14 4.25 -30.39 -18.26
N GLN A 15 3.95 -29.10 -18.12
CA GLN A 15 4.87 -28.01 -17.87
C GLN A 15 5.87 -28.41 -16.78
N ARG A 16 7.17 -28.40 -17.12
CA ARG A 16 8.24 -28.43 -16.13
C ARG A 16 8.03 -27.24 -15.20
N ALA A 17 7.96 -27.54 -13.91
CA ALA A 17 7.86 -26.59 -12.81
C ALA A 17 8.59 -25.28 -13.14
N ALA A 18 7.83 -24.19 -13.25
CA ALA A 18 8.42 -22.87 -13.15
C ALA A 18 9.16 -22.85 -11.80
N ARG A 19 10.48 -22.78 -11.82
CA ARG A 19 11.25 -22.40 -10.64
C ARG A 19 10.80 -20.98 -10.31
N MET A 20 9.80 -20.86 -9.44
CA MET A 20 9.49 -19.59 -8.82
C MET A 20 10.76 -19.19 -8.06
N SER A 21 11.51 -18.24 -8.62
CA SER A 21 12.59 -17.58 -7.91
C SER A 21 11.95 -16.81 -6.79
N THR A 22 11.82 -17.43 -5.62
CA THR A 22 11.58 -16.74 -4.36
C THR A 22 12.93 -16.20 -3.88
N SER A 23 13.60 -15.40 -4.72
CA SER A 23 14.59 -14.46 -4.21
C SER A 23 13.79 -13.53 -3.29
N LEU A 24 13.74 -13.92 -2.01
CA LEU A 24 13.36 -13.05 -0.92
C LEU A 24 14.27 -11.86 -1.05
N ILE A 25 13.74 -10.79 -1.67
CA ILE A 25 14.24 -9.44 -1.45
C ILE A 25 14.45 -9.37 0.06
N GLU A 26 15.69 -9.12 0.50
CA GLU A 26 16.00 -8.94 1.91
C GLU A 26 15.05 -7.89 2.46
N GLN A 27 13.97 -8.35 3.09
CA GLN A 27 12.95 -7.51 3.66
C GLN A 27 13.61 -6.91 4.89
N SER A 28 14.07 -5.67 4.75
CA SER A 28 14.56 -4.84 5.84
C SER A 28 13.65 -5.02 7.05
N VAL A 29 14.26 -5.44 8.16
CA VAL A 29 13.70 -5.73 9.49
C VAL A 29 12.20 -5.42 9.58
N LYS A 30 11.34 -6.34 9.12
CA LYS A 30 9.89 -6.13 9.22
C LYS A 30 9.53 -5.97 10.70
N PRO A 31 8.63 -5.04 11.06
CA PRO A 31 8.07 -4.98 12.40
C PRO A 31 7.57 -6.38 12.81
N ARG A 32 7.70 -6.77 14.09
CA ARG A 32 7.22 -8.09 14.59
C ARG A 32 5.75 -8.41 14.21
N ASP A 33 4.97 -7.37 13.94
CA ASP A 33 3.55 -7.39 13.56
C ASP A 33 3.34 -7.45 12.03
N GLY A 34 4.36 -7.20 11.21
CA GLY A 34 4.32 -7.19 9.74
C GLY A 34 3.49 -6.08 9.09
N ARG A 35 2.67 -5.37 9.87
CA ARG A 35 1.82 -4.24 9.46
C ARG A 35 2.60 -2.93 9.38
N ILE A 36 2.14 -2.05 8.51
CA ILE A 36 2.65 -0.71 8.32
C ILE A 36 2.10 0.21 9.42
N MET A 37 2.95 1.00 10.07
CA MET A 37 2.51 1.94 11.10
C MET A 37 1.77 3.11 10.44
N LEU A 38 0.60 3.49 10.96
CA LEU A 38 -0.20 4.57 10.40
C LEU A 38 -0.40 5.68 11.44
N HIS A 39 0.17 6.83 11.14
CA HIS A 39 0.12 8.03 11.97
C HIS A 39 -0.80 9.05 11.30
N VAL A 40 -1.60 9.78 12.10
CA VAL A 40 -2.36 10.93 11.62
C VAL A 40 -1.86 12.16 12.36
N CYS A 41 -1.34 13.14 11.63
CA CYS A 41 -0.70 14.32 12.20
C CYS A 41 -1.12 15.60 11.47
N ILE A 42 -0.93 16.73 12.16
CA ILE A 42 -1.25 18.06 11.63
C ILE A 42 -0.03 18.77 11.01
N SER A 43 1.15 18.16 11.15
CA SER A 43 2.42 18.65 10.63
C SER A 43 3.29 17.46 10.22
N VAL A 44 4.19 17.70 9.26
CA VAL A 44 5.22 16.73 8.89
C VAL A 44 6.16 16.52 10.09
N PRO A 45 6.56 15.28 10.41
CA PRO A 45 7.54 15.02 11.47
C PRO A 45 8.91 15.65 11.14
N ASP A 46 9.58 16.20 12.16
CA ASP A 46 10.83 16.96 12.02
C ASP A 46 12.06 16.12 11.64
N LYS A 47 11.98 14.79 11.77
CA LYS A 47 13.07 13.87 11.45
C LYS A 47 12.56 12.68 10.66
N LYS A 48 13.29 12.31 9.61
CA LYS A 48 13.26 10.94 9.09
C LYS A 48 13.78 10.02 10.17
N SER A 49 13.13 8.88 10.34
CA SER A 49 13.76 7.73 10.99
C SER A 49 14.97 7.32 10.14
N ASP A 50 16.18 7.38 10.69
CA ASP A 50 17.42 7.06 9.95
C ASP A 50 17.51 5.58 9.54
N ASP A 51 16.71 4.70 10.17
CA ASP A 51 16.80 3.25 9.96
C ASP A 51 15.83 2.72 8.88
N HIS A 52 14.73 3.44 8.59
CA HIS A 52 13.67 2.97 7.70
C HIS A 52 13.01 4.13 6.93
N GLU A 53 12.71 3.89 5.64
CA GLU A 53 11.97 4.85 4.84
C GLU A 53 10.51 4.93 5.30
N ASP A 54 10.03 6.15 5.45
CA ASP A 54 8.68 6.50 5.84
C ASP A 54 7.98 7.16 4.65
N ALA A 55 6.66 6.98 4.57
CA ALA A 55 5.83 7.58 3.54
C ALA A 55 4.99 8.73 4.10
N LEU A 56 4.95 9.84 3.37
CA LEU A 56 4.05 10.96 3.65
C LEU A 56 2.82 10.90 2.76
N LEU A 57 1.65 11.07 3.36
CA LEU A 57 0.39 11.25 2.65
C LEU A 57 -0.24 12.59 3.05
N PHE A 58 -0.23 13.55 2.13
CA PHE A 58 -0.88 14.85 2.33
C PHE A 58 -2.34 14.76 1.91
N VAL A 59 -3.24 15.04 2.86
CA VAL A 59 -4.70 15.08 2.67
C VAL A 59 -5.14 16.54 2.59
N ASN A 60 -5.69 16.93 1.43
CA ASN A 60 -6.22 18.28 1.19
C ASN A 60 -5.24 19.43 1.53
N THR A 61 -3.95 19.12 1.46
CA THR A 61 -2.85 20.00 1.86
C THR A 61 -1.82 20.03 0.74
N GLU A 62 -1.15 21.17 0.59
CA GLU A 62 -0.09 21.33 -0.40
C GLU A 62 1.21 20.70 0.10
N ILE A 63 2.03 20.27 -0.85
CA ILE A 63 3.34 19.68 -0.59
C ILE A 63 4.37 20.74 -0.92
N THR A 64 5.27 21.04 0.01
CA THR A 64 6.37 21.98 -0.26
C THR A 64 7.51 21.32 -1.04
N GLN A 65 8.35 22.12 -1.70
CA GLN A 65 9.45 21.58 -2.49
C GLN A 65 10.51 20.89 -1.62
N GLU A 66 10.72 21.39 -0.40
CA GLU A 66 11.64 20.82 0.59
C GLU A 66 11.15 19.44 1.06
N GLN A 67 9.83 19.29 1.26
CA GLN A 67 9.23 18.00 1.56
C GLN A 67 9.42 17.04 0.39
N ASN A 68 9.24 17.48 -0.86
CA ASN A 68 9.45 16.67 -2.06
C ASN A 68 10.87 16.12 -2.22
N ALA A 69 11.89 16.94 -1.95
CA ALA A 69 13.28 16.49 -1.99
C ALA A 69 13.64 15.61 -0.78
N GLY A 70 12.90 15.76 0.29
CA GLY A 70 13.22 15.26 1.60
C GLY A 70 12.53 13.96 1.96
N TRP A 71 11.80 13.21 1.13
CA TRP A 71 11.20 11.92 1.51
C TRP A 71 11.15 10.95 0.32
N CYS A 72 11.31 9.64 0.58
CA CYS A 72 11.30 8.62 -0.49
C CYS A 72 9.89 8.38 -1.06
N HIS A 73 8.88 8.46 -0.20
CA HIS A 73 7.48 8.30 -0.60
C HIS A 73 6.66 9.51 -0.20
N ILE A 74 6.12 10.21 -1.19
CA ILE A 74 5.27 11.37 -0.98
C ILE A 74 4.05 11.24 -1.87
N TRP A 75 2.90 11.31 -1.23
CA TRP A 75 1.62 11.15 -1.86
C TRP A 75 0.73 12.33 -1.54
N ARG A 76 -0.12 12.66 -2.51
CA ARG A 76 -1.19 13.63 -2.34
C ARG A 76 -2.51 12.93 -2.55
N TRP A 77 -3.42 13.14 -1.63
CA TRP A 77 -4.82 12.78 -1.79
C TRP A 77 -5.67 14.03 -1.59
N ASN A 78 -6.51 14.34 -2.57
CA ASN A 78 -7.49 15.40 -2.48
C ASN A 78 -8.88 14.76 -2.58
N GLY A 79 -9.78 15.14 -1.68
CA GLY A 79 -11.14 14.63 -1.66
C GLY A 79 -11.85 14.94 -0.35
N GLU A 80 -13.15 14.66 -0.31
CA GLU A 80 -13.93 14.87 0.90
C GLU A 80 -13.79 13.73 1.89
N VAL A 81 -13.30 14.05 3.09
CA VAL A 81 -13.21 13.11 4.20
C VAL A 81 -14.62 12.92 4.77
N GLY A 82 -15.36 11.92 4.27
CA GLY A 82 -16.61 11.47 4.88
C GLY A 82 -17.75 11.15 3.93
N GLN A 83 -17.68 11.52 2.65
CA GLN A 83 -18.88 11.45 1.80
C GLN A 83 -19.21 10.08 1.18
N HIS A 84 -18.30 9.10 1.10
CA HIS A 84 -18.65 7.79 0.53
C HIS A 84 -17.96 6.60 1.23
N ALA A 85 -18.70 5.49 1.36
CA ALA A 85 -18.13 4.18 1.67
C ALA A 85 -17.24 3.70 0.50
N ALA A 86 -16.26 2.85 0.78
CA ALA A 86 -15.20 2.40 -0.13
C ALA A 86 -15.66 1.68 -1.43
N HIS A 87 -16.97 1.66 -1.73
CA HIS A 87 -17.58 0.86 -2.80
C HIS A 87 -18.63 1.63 -3.62
N CYS A 88 -18.59 2.96 -3.67
CA CYS A 88 -19.48 3.70 -4.56
C CYS A 88 -18.89 3.77 -5.98
N VAL A 89 -19.62 3.22 -6.95
CA VAL A 89 -19.27 3.20 -8.39
C VAL A 89 -19.17 4.62 -8.99
N CYS A 90 -19.67 5.66 -8.30
CA CYS A 90 -19.67 7.05 -8.75
C CYS A 90 -18.33 7.79 -8.60
N CYS A 91 -17.33 7.25 -7.89
CA CYS A 91 -16.06 7.93 -7.60
C CYS A 91 -14.94 7.63 -8.63
N THR A 92 -15.30 7.40 -9.91
CA THR A 92 -14.33 7.19 -11.00
C THR A 92 -13.28 8.30 -11.04
N GLY A 93 -12.08 8.00 -10.53
CA GLY A 93 -10.89 8.87 -10.57
C GLY A 93 -10.30 9.25 -9.20
N GLN A 94 -11.10 9.38 -8.14
CA GLN A 94 -10.64 9.67 -6.77
C GLN A 94 -11.34 8.73 -5.79
N GLY A 95 -10.74 7.55 -5.56
CA GLY A 95 -11.19 6.63 -4.53
C GLY A 95 -11.12 7.26 -3.14
N SER A 96 -11.86 6.69 -2.17
CA SER A 96 -11.79 7.14 -0.77
C SER A 96 -10.35 7.11 -0.24
N LEU A 97 -10.06 7.91 0.77
CA LEU A 97 -8.74 7.92 1.43
C LEU A 97 -8.30 6.50 1.85
N SER A 98 -9.25 5.70 2.32
CA SER A 98 -9.04 4.30 2.70
C SER A 98 -8.69 3.40 1.51
N ALA A 99 -9.34 3.59 0.36
CA ALA A 99 -9.02 2.87 -0.87
C ALA A 99 -7.62 3.26 -1.40
N PHE A 100 -7.26 4.54 -1.28
CA PHE A 100 -5.91 5.02 -1.61
C PHE A 100 -4.85 4.32 -0.76
N LEU A 101 -5.03 4.32 0.57
CA LEU A 101 -4.11 3.63 1.49
C LEU A 101 -4.05 2.13 1.20
N LEU A 102 -5.18 1.48 0.91
CA LEU A 102 -5.21 0.07 0.54
C LEU A 102 -4.37 -0.22 -0.70
N ALA A 103 -4.49 0.59 -1.75
CA ALA A 103 -3.70 0.42 -2.96
C ALA A 103 -2.20 0.52 -2.67
N ARG A 104 -1.78 1.46 -1.80
CA ARG A 104 -0.37 1.59 -1.38
C ARG A 104 0.10 0.38 -0.58
N ALA A 105 -0.67 -0.08 0.39
CA ALA A 105 -0.35 -1.30 1.12
C ALA A 105 -0.18 -2.51 0.20
N GLN A 106 -1.06 -2.65 -0.81
CA GLN A 106 -0.97 -3.73 -1.79
C GLN A 106 0.30 -3.62 -2.64
N GLU A 107 0.66 -2.42 -3.11
CA GLU A 107 1.91 -2.19 -3.85
C GLU A 107 3.13 -2.59 -3.01
N SER A 108 3.15 -2.21 -1.72
CA SER A 108 4.23 -2.56 -0.79
C SER A 108 4.33 -4.07 -0.55
N VAL A 109 3.21 -4.74 -0.26
CA VAL A 109 3.18 -6.20 -0.06
C VAL A 109 3.62 -6.96 -1.31
N LEU A 110 3.27 -6.46 -2.50
CA LEU A 110 3.65 -7.05 -3.78
C LEU A 110 5.07 -6.69 -4.23
N GLY A 111 5.81 -5.87 -3.47
CA GLY A 111 7.16 -5.43 -3.82
C GLY A 111 7.22 -4.54 -5.06
N ARG A 112 6.13 -3.81 -5.36
CA ARG A 112 6.01 -2.92 -6.53
C ARG A 112 6.45 -1.48 -6.26
N CYS A 113 6.78 -1.16 -5.02
CA CYS A 113 7.33 0.12 -4.62
C CYS A 113 8.54 -0.09 -3.70
N ALA A 114 9.32 0.96 -3.46
CA ALA A 114 10.34 0.93 -2.43
C ALA A 114 9.70 0.61 -1.05
N PRO A 115 10.42 -0.09 -0.17
CA PRO A 115 9.89 -0.52 1.12
C PRO A 115 9.73 0.69 2.05
N TYR A 116 8.63 0.71 2.79
CA TYR A 116 8.40 1.68 3.86
C TYR A 116 7.71 0.99 5.04
N GLN A 117 7.97 1.49 6.26
CA GLN A 117 7.44 0.90 7.49
C GLN A 117 6.33 1.72 8.13
N SER A 118 6.31 3.02 7.87
CA SER A 118 5.28 3.92 8.39
C SER A 118 4.69 4.79 7.30
N VAL A 119 3.43 5.17 7.49
CA VAL A 119 2.73 6.17 6.71
C VAL A 119 2.27 7.27 7.65
N TRP A 120 2.69 8.51 7.37
CA TRP A 120 2.28 9.71 8.08
C TRP A 120 1.23 10.45 7.25
N VAL A 121 -0.01 10.41 7.71
CA VAL A 121 -1.14 11.12 7.10
C VAL A 121 -1.15 12.56 7.65
N VAL A 122 -0.68 13.49 6.83
CA VAL A 122 -0.60 14.91 7.15
C VAL A 122 -1.86 15.61 6.64
N CYS A 123 -2.59 16.24 7.55
CA CYS A 123 -3.85 16.91 7.23
C CYS A 123 -4.03 18.19 8.04
N ARG A 124 -5.00 19.01 7.68
CA ARG A 124 -5.30 20.24 8.43
C ARG A 124 -5.85 19.91 9.81
N LYS A 125 -5.60 20.79 10.79
CA LYS A 125 -6.03 20.61 12.19
C LYS A 125 -7.54 20.32 12.34
N ASN A 126 -8.37 20.95 11.53
CA ASN A 126 -9.83 20.75 11.53
C ASN A 126 -10.28 19.42 10.91
N GLU A 127 -9.39 18.72 10.20
CA GLU A 127 -9.69 17.44 9.54
C GLU A 127 -9.09 16.23 10.26
N ALA A 128 -8.05 16.42 11.08
CA ALA A 128 -7.29 15.34 11.71
C ALA A 128 -8.15 14.34 12.47
N GLU A 129 -9.04 14.82 13.36
CA GLU A 129 -9.92 13.93 14.12
C GLU A 129 -10.89 13.16 13.19
N ARG A 130 -11.39 13.82 12.15
CA ARG A 130 -12.30 13.23 11.16
C ARG A 130 -11.60 12.15 10.34
N VAL A 131 -10.37 12.42 9.90
CA VAL A 131 -9.50 11.48 9.18
C VAL A 131 -9.20 10.28 10.07
N GLN A 132 -8.74 10.50 11.30
CA GLN A 132 -8.39 9.44 12.23
C GLN A 132 -9.59 8.54 12.53
N LYS A 133 -10.73 9.12 12.92
CA LYS A 133 -11.98 8.37 13.18
C LYS A 133 -12.45 7.61 11.96
N ARG A 134 -12.30 8.18 10.75
CA ARG A 134 -12.72 7.51 9.52
C ARG A 134 -11.84 6.30 9.24
N LEU A 135 -10.52 6.46 9.26
CA LEU A 135 -9.58 5.40 8.96
C LEU A 135 -9.67 4.25 9.98
N GLN A 136 -9.84 4.56 11.28
CA GLN A 136 -10.00 3.55 12.32
C GLN A 136 -11.27 2.70 12.19
N LYS A 137 -12.35 3.26 11.60
CA LYS A 137 -13.59 2.52 11.33
C LYS A 137 -13.49 1.53 10.17
N GLU A 138 -12.48 1.67 9.32
CA GLU A 138 -12.35 0.87 8.10
C GLU A 138 -11.63 -0.43 8.44
N GLY A 139 -12.40 -1.47 8.76
CA GLY A 139 -11.89 -2.74 9.26
C GLY A 139 -10.83 -3.40 8.37
N PHE A 140 -10.89 -3.20 7.05
CA PHE A 140 -9.90 -3.75 6.13
C PHE A 140 -8.51 -3.10 6.25
N LEU A 141 -8.43 -1.83 6.66
CA LEU A 141 -7.14 -1.17 6.87
C LEU A 141 -6.39 -1.79 8.04
N ASN A 142 -7.09 -2.30 9.06
CA ASN A 142 -6.48 -2.91 10.23
C ASN A 142 -5.66 -4.17 9.92
N SER A 143 -5.90 -4.81 8.76
CA SER A 143 -5.12 -5.96 8.28
C SER A 143 -3.75 -5.57 7.74
N PHE A 144 -3.60 -4.35 7.22
CA PHE A 144 -2.35 -3.85 6.61
C PHE A 144 -1.65 -2.81 7.47
N TYR A 145 -2.44 -2.05 8.23
CA TYR A 145 -1.99 -0.91 9.01
C TYR A 145 -2.23 -1.13 10.50
N LYS A 146 -1.30 -0.62 11.29
CA LYS A 146 -1.44 -0.48 12.73
C LYS A 146 -1.53 0.99 13.08
N PHE A 147 -2.69 1.40 13.57
CA PHE A 147 -2.90 2.78 14.02
C PHE A 147 -2.03 3.07 15.24
N VAL A 148 -1.28 4.15 15.14
CA VAL A 148 -0.48 4.70 16.25
C VAL A 148 -1.26 5.89 16.81
N ALA A 149 -1.46 5.88 18.12
CA ALA A 149 -2.15 6.95 18.85
C ALA A 149 -1.25 8.17 19.03
#